data_AF-A0A165EDH1-F1
#
_entry.id   AF-A0A165EDH1-F1
#
_cell.length_a   1.000
_cell.length_b   1.000
_cell.length_c   1.000
_cell.angle_alpha   90.00
_cell.angle_beta   90.00
_cell.angle_gamma   90.00
#
_symmetry.space_group_name_H-M   'P 1'
#
loop_
_entity.id
_entity.type
_entity.pdbx_description
1 polymer ?
#
loop_
_entity_poly.entity_id
_entity_poly.type
_entity_poly.pdbx_seq_one_letter_code
_entity_poly.pdbx_strand_id
1 'polypeptide(L)'
;MADPTGLVSLGLGVAKKAVKHGSTIRSRQRHLKELRYAVDLASAILHNAEQSNDPVTRTAHQDVLGPYIFEAGHFLRRVEDRKWLASTINKFGRVSNDDTELKRLLSAFEGAPGRIDARIIELRVSLTQTRQRSNHNELLVVLEKQQSDIRSIHTDLARSLRIYGGFFG
;
A
#
# COMPACT_ATOMS: atom_id res chain seq x y z
N MET A 1 54.72 -39.94 -8.89
CA MET A 1 53.65 -40.61 -8.13
C MET A 1 52.59 -39.56 -7.85
N ALA A 2 51.35 -39.76 -8.33
CA ALA A 2 50.27 -38.81 -8.11
C ALA A 2 49.67 -39.06 -6.71
N ASP A 3 49.63 -38.03 -5.87
CA ASP A 3 49.10 -38.11 -4.51
C ASP A 3 47.60 -38.46 -4.52
N PRO A 4 47.18 -39.61 -3.96
CA PRO A 4 45.77 -40.04 -3.95
C PRO A 4 44.88 -39.18 -3.03
N THR A 5 45.47 -38.38 -2.15
CA THR A 5 44.76 -37.46 -1.22
C THR A 5 44.18 -36.22 -1.91
N GLY A 6 44.74 -35.81 -3.05
CA GLY A 6 44.24 -34.68 -3.85
C GLY A 6 42.91 -34.98 -4.58
N LEU A 7 42.69 -36.21 -5.02
CA LEU A 7 41.47 -36.61 -5.74
C LEU A 7 40.26 -36.78 -4.80
N VAL A 8 40.47 -37.29 -3.59
CA VAL A 8 39.41 -37.47 -2.59
C VAL A 8 38.92 -36.10 -2.07
N SER A 9 39.81 -35.13 -1.89
CA SER A 9 39.47 -33.76 -1.48
C SER A 9 38.74 -32.97 -2.59
N LEU A 10 39.05 -33.23 -3.86
CA LEU A 10 38.30 -32.72 -5.02
C LEU A 10 36.88 -33.28 -5.08
N GLY A 11 36.70 -34.60 -4.90
CA GLY A 11 35.39 -35.24 -4.88
C GLY A 11 34.49 -34.73 -3.73
N LEU A 12 35.04 -34.58 -2.52
CA LEU A 12 34.31 -34.09 -1.35
C LEU A 12 33.90 -32.61 -1.49
N GLY A 13 34.77 -31.79 -2.08
CA GLY A 13 34.51 -30.36 -2.32
C GLY A 13 33.41 -30.13 -3.37
N VAL A 14 33.39 -30.93 -4.44
CA VAL A 14 32.35 -30.88 -5.48
C VAL A 14 31.01 -31.38 -4.93
N ALA A 15 31.01 -32.45 -4.12
CA ALA A 15 29.80 -32.97 -3.47
C ALA A 15 29.18 -31.95 -2.50
N LYS A 16 29.99 -31.31 -1.62
CA LYS A 16 29.50 -30.25 -0.73
C LYS A 16 28.93 -29.06 -1.50
N LYS A 17 29.58 -28.63 -2.59
CA LYS A 17 29.08 -27.56 -3.44
C LYS A 17 27.75 -27.94 -4.11
N ALA A 18 27.63 -29.17 -4.62
CA ALA A 18 26.40 -29.66 -5.24
C ALA A 18 25.23 -29.74 -4.25
N VAL A 19 25.46 -30.22 -3.03
CA VAL A 19 24.44 -30.29 -1.96
C VAL A 19 23.96 -28.89 -1.57
N LYS A 20 24.89 -27.93 -1.39
CA LYS A 20 24.55 -26.52 -1.10
C LYS A 20 23.80 -25.85 -2.27
N HIS A 21 24.11 -26.24 -3.49
CA HIS A 21 23.40 -25.74 -4.67
C HIS A 21 21.98 -26.33 -4.78
N GLY A 22 21.80 -27.59 -4.40
CA GLY A 22 20.48 -28.25 -4.39
C GLY A 22 19.55 -27.74 -3.29
N SER A 23 20.08 -27.36 -2.11
CA SER A 23 19.25 -26.78 -1.04
C SER A 23 18.75 -25.37 -1.37
N THR A 24 19.60 -24.54 -1.98
CA THR A 24 19.24 -23.17 -2.42
C THR A 24 18.17 -23.18 -3.52
N ILE A 25 18.26 -24.10 -4.48
CA ILE A 25 17.24 -24.26 -5.53
C ILE A 25 15.89 -24.69 -4.93
N ARG A 26 15.89 -25.66 -4.00
CA ARG A 26 14.66 -26.12 -3.33
C ARG A 26 14.00 -25.02 -2.50
N SER A 27 14.79 -24.27 -1.73
CA SER A 27 14.30 -23.12 -0.96
C SER A 27 13.67 -22.06 -1.87
N ARG A 28 14.33 -21.71 -2.99
CA ARG A 28 13.78 -20.76 -3.96
C ARG A 28 12.47 -21.24 -4.57
N GLN A 29 12.37 -22.52 -4.95
CA GLN A 29 11.12 -23.07 -5.47
C GLN A 29 9.98 -23.01 -4.45
N ARG A 30 10.29 -23.24 -3.17
CA ARG A 30 9.33 -23.10 -2.08
C ARG A 30 8.85 -21.64 -1.96
N HIS A 31 9.75 -20.68 -1.87
CA HIS A 31 9.39 -19.26 -1.80
C HIS A 31 8.60 -18.78 -3.02
N LEU A 32 8.89 -19.28 -4.23
CA LEU A 32 8.11 -18.95 -5.43
C LEU A 32 6.67 -19.48 -5.35
N LYS A 33 6.46 -20.68 -4.77
CA LYS A 33 5.12 -21.21 -4.52
C LYS A 33 4.39 -20.39 -3.47
N GLU A 34 5.07 -20.04 -2.39
CA GLU A 34 4.54 -19.18 -1.33
C GLU A 34 4.15 -17.80 -1.88
N LEU A 35 4.96 -17.21 -2.77
CA LEU A 35 4.64 -15.92 -3.38
C LEU A 35 3.40 -16.03 -4.28
N ARG A 36 3.27 -17.08 -5.09
CA ARG A 36 2.06 -17.29 -5.91
C ARG A 36 0.81 -17.39 -5.03
N TYR A 37 0.88 -18.20 -3.96
CA TYR A 37 -0.20 -18.32 -3.00
C TYR A 37 -0.55 -16.97 -2.34
N ALA A 38 0.46 -16.19 -1.95
CA ALA A 38 0.25 -14.87 -1.35
C ALA A 38 -0.43 -13.89 -2.34
N VAL A 39 -0.05 -13.93 -3.62
CA VAL A 39 -0.68 -13.11 -4.68
C VAL A 39 -2.13 -13.52 -4.89
N ASP A 40 -2.43 -14.82 -4.95
CA ASP A 40 -3.79 -15.32 -5.12
C ASP A 40 -4.67 -14.91 -3.92
N LEU A 41 -4.15 -15.08 -2.70
CA LEU A 41 -4.83 -14.66 -1.47
C LEU A 41 -5.07 -13.14 -1.46
N ALA A 42 -4.05 -12.34 -1.77
CA ALA A 42 -4.16 -10.88 -1.82
C ALA A 42 -5.18 -10.43 -2.88
N SER A 43 -5.24 -11.10 -4.03
CA SER A 43 -6.21 -10.82 -5.08
C SER A 43 -7.63 -11.15 -4.63
N ALA A 44 -7.82 -12.26 -3.92
CA ALA A 44 -9.12 -12.62 -3.33
C ALA A 44 -9.55 -11.62 -2.26
N ILE A 45 -8.63 -11.19 -1.38
CA ILE A 45 -8.90 -10.17 -0.36
C ILE A 45 -9.29 -8.85 -1.03
N LEU A 46 -8.55 -8.41 -2.04
CA LEU A 46 -8.84 -7.18 -2.78
C LEU A 46 -10.22 -7.26 -3.44
N HIS A 47 -10.55 -8.38 -4.08
CA HIS A 47 -11.85 -8.58 -4.70
C HIS A 47 -13.00 -8.52 -3.68
N ASN A 48 -12.83 -9.14 -2.51
CA ASN A 48 -13.82 -9.06 -1.43
C ASN A 48 -13.95 -7.63 -0.89
N ALA A 49 -12.84 -6.89 -0.79
CA ALA A 49 -12.86 -5.50 -0.36
C ALA A 49 -13.54 -4.56 -1.38
N GLU A 50 -13.45 -4.85 -2.67
CA GLU A 50 -14.19 -4.11 -3.71
C GLU A 50 -15.71 -4.26 -3.60
N GLN A 51 -16.17 -5.40 -3.08
CA GLN A 51 -17.59 -5.66 -2.80
C GLN A 51 -18.07 -5.03 -1.48
N SER A 52 -17.17 -4.46 -0.68
CA SER A 52 -17.53 -3.80 0.57
C SER A 52 -18.26 -2.47 0.33
N ASN A 53 -19.28 -2.20 1.15
CA ASN A 53 -20.01 -0.93 1.15
C ASN A 53 -19.20 0.22 1.79
N ASP A 54 -18.10 -0.07 2.49
CA ASP A 54 -17.25 0.96 3.10
C ASP A 54 -16.20 1.46 2.10
N PRO A 55 -16.32 2.69 1.57
CA PRO A 55 -15.38 3.23 0.59
C PRO A 55 -13.97 3.39 1.18
N VAL A 56 -13.84 3.59 2.48
CA VAL A 56 -12.53 3.72 3.14
C VAL A 56 -11.79 2.41 3.11
N THR A 57 -12.46 1.34 3.52
CA THR A 57 -11.90 -0.01 3.52
C THR A 57 -11.52 -0.43 2.10
N ARG A 58 -12.40 -0.18 1.12
CA ARG A 58 -12.11 -0.47 -0.29
C ARG A 58 -10.86 0.28 -0.79
N THR A 59 -10.79 1.58 -0.55
CA THR A 59 -9.66 2.42 -0.99
C THR A 59 -8.35 1.97 -0.34
N ALA A 60 -8.37 1.67 0.96
CA ALA A 60 -7.18 1.23 1.67
C ALA A 60 -6.63 -0.11 1.14
N HIS A 61 -7.51 -1.08 0.87
CA HIS A 61 -7.10 -2.36 0.29
C HIS A 61 -6.50 -2.17 -1.11
N GLN A 62 -7.12 -1.32 -1.93
CA GLN A 62 -6.65 -1.04 -3.28
C GLN A 62 -5.30 -0.32 -3.31
N ASP A 63 -5.13 0.71 -2.47
CA ASP A 63 -3.88 1.48 -2.32
C ASP A 63 -2.71 0.60 -1.86
N VAL A 64 -2.97 -0.35 -0.95
CA VAL A 64 -1.92 -1.18 -0.35
C VAL A 64 -1.64 -2.45 -1.16
N LEU A 65 -2.66 -3.22 -1.52
CA LEU A 65 -2.48 -4.53 -2.17
C LEU A 65 -2.25 -4.40 -3.68
N GLY A 66 -2.87 -3.43 -4.35
CA GLY A 66 -2.78 -3.24 -5.79
C GLY A 66 -1.34 -3.17 -6.31
N PRO A 67 -0.47 -2.31 -5.73
CA PRO A 67 0.93 -2.23 -6.13
C PRO A 67 1.70 -3.53 -5.94
N TYR A 68 1.51 -4.25 -4.83
CA TYR A 68 2.23 -5.50 -4.56
C TYR A 68 1.78 -6.64 -5.47
N ILE A 69 0.46 -6.75 -5.75
CA ILE A 69 -0.08 -7.74 -6.68
C ILE A 69 0.50 -7.51 -8.08
N PHE A 70 0.51 -6.26 -8.54
CA PHE A 70 1.08 -5.90 -9.84
C PHE A 70 2.58 -6.22 -9.91
N GLU A 71 3.34 -5.80 -8.90
CA GLU A 71 4.79 -6.02 -8.84
C GLU A 71 5.15 -7.51 -8.77
N ALA A 72 4.45 -8.27 -7.95
CA ALA A 72 4.64 -9.72 -7.81
C ALA A 72 4.24 -10.47 -9.08
N GLY A 73 3.14 -10.07 -9.74
CA GLY A 73 2.76 -10.62 -11.04
C GLY A 73 3.83 -10.40 -12.10
N HIS A 74 4.42 -9.20 -12.18
CA HIS A 74 5.52 -8.90 -13.09
C HIS A 74 6.79 -9.70 -12.74
N PHE A 75 7.10 -9.85 -11.45
CA PHE A 75 8.21 -10.70 -11.00
C PHE A 75 8.02 -12.16 -11.42
N LEU A 76 6.83 -12.74 -11.18
CA LEU A 76 6.52 -14.12 -11.52
C LEU A 76 6.62 -14.37 -13.03
N ARG A 77 6.08 -13.48 -13.87
CA ARG A 77 6.24 -13.55 -15.32
C ARG A 77 7.71 -13.53 -15.75
N ARG A 78 8.51 -12.59 -15.22
CA ARG A 78 9.95 -12.53 -15.49
C ARG A 78 10.69 -13.82 -15.09
N VAL A 79 10.28 -14.49 -14.01
CA VAL A 79 10.88 -15.75 -13.58
C VAL A 79 10.47 -16.91 -14.49
N GLU A 80 9.22 -16.94 -14.96
CA GLU A 80 8.70 -17.92 -15.91
C GLU A 80 9.35 -17.81 -17.29
N ASP A 81 9.40 -16.62 -17.87
CA ASP A 81 10.04 -16.35 -19.17
C ASP A 81 11.50 -16.79 -19.17
N ARG A 82 12.20 -16.57 -18.05
CA ARG A 82 13.58 -17.01 -17.86
C ARG A 82 13.71 -18.52 -17.68
N LYS A 83 12.72 -19.20 -17.09
CA LYS A 83 12.74 -20.67 -17.00
C LYS A 83 12.68 -21.30 -18.39
N TRP A 84 11.93 -20.67 -19.30
CA TRP A 84 11.87 -21.03 -20.71
C TRP A 84 13.20 -20.73 -21.43
N LEU A 85 13.80 -19.55 -21.24
CA LEU A 85 15.07 -19.15 -21.87
C LEU A 85 16.34 -19.80 -21.27
N ALA A 86 16.33 -20.19 -19.99
CA ALA A 86 17.45 -20.87 -19.34
C ALA A 86 17.59 -22.35 -19.77
N SER A 87 16.63 -22.86 -20.55
CA SER A 87 16.82 -24.10 -21.32
C SER A 87 17.83 -23.91 -22.46
N THR A 88 18.09 -22.66 -22.87
CA THR A 88 18.84 -22.32 -24.08
C THR A 88 20.19 -21.66 -23.79
N ILE A 89 20.32 -20.70 -22.86
CA ILE A 89 21.59 -19.94 -22.67
C ILE A 89 21.82 -19.49 -21.20
N ASN A 90 23.01 -19.84 -20.65
CA ASN A 90 23.71 -19.34 -19.44
C ASN A 90 22.92 -18.99 -18.14
N LYS A 91 23.10 -19.82 -17.10
CA LYS A 91 22.38 -19.80 -15.80
C LYS A 91 22.97 -18.94 -14.67
N PHE A 92 24.15 -18.33 -14.79
CA PHE A 92 24.95 -18.00 -13.60
C PHE A 92 24.92 -16.56 -13.08
N GLY A 93 24.42 -15.57 -13.83
CA GLY A 93 24.60 -14.15 -13.44
C GLY A 93 23.49 -13.50 -12.58
N ARG A 94 22.23 -13.96 -12.64
CA ARG A 94 21.08 -13.21 -12.08
C ARG A 94 20.38 -13.86 -10.89
N VAL A 95 20.85 -15.02 -10.42
CA VAL A 95 20.20 -15.81 -9.35
C VAL A 95 20.13 -15.04 -8.02
N SER A 96 21.10 -14.15 -7.74
CA SER A 96 21.19 -13.43 -6.47
C SER A 96 20.13 -12.33 -6.31
N ASN A 97 19.82 -11.56 -7.36
CA ASN A 97 18.89 -10.44 -7.24
C ASN A 97 17.43 -10.90 -7.18
N ASP A 98 17.11 -12.03 -7.80
CA ASP A 98 15.76 -12.57 -7.75
C ASP A 98 15.39 -13.07 -6.34
N ASP A 99 16.35 -13.60 -5.57
CA ASP A 99 16.08 -14.13 -4.23
C ASP A 99 15.86 -13.00 -3.21
N THR A 100 16.58 -11.88 -3.36
CA THR A 100 16.34 -10.67 -2.54
C THR A 100 15.01 -10.02 -2.89
N GLU A 101 14.67 -9.93 -4.18
CA GLU A 101 13.38 -9.40 -4.64
C GLU A 101 12.21 -10.27 -4.19
N LEU A 102 12.35 -11.60 -4.25
CA LEU A 102 11.36 -12.57 -3.78
C LEU A 102 11.09 -12.44 -2.28
N LYS A 103 12.15 -12.36 -1.46
CA LYS A 103 12.02 -12.16 -0.01
C LYS A 103 11.39 -10.81 0.32
N ARG A 104 11.77 -9.75 -0.40
CA ARG A 104 11.14 -8.43 -0.24
C ARG A 104 9.64 -8.50 -0.52
N LEU A 105 9.22 -9.13 -1.61
CA LEU A 105 7.81 -9.25 -1.97
C LEU A 105 7.02 -10.06 -0.94
N LEU A 106 7.57 -11.19 -0.48
CA LEU A 106 6.95 -11.97 0.60
C LEU A 106 6.78 -11.15 1.88
N SER A 107 7.83 -10.44 2.31
CA SER A 107 7.75 -9.57 3.49
C SER A 107 6.75 -8.42 3.32
N ALA A 108 6.55 -7.94 2.08
CA ALA A 108 5.57 -6.91 1.78
C ALA A 108 4.14 -7.43 1.92
N PHE A 109 3.86 -8.67 1.46
CA PHE A 109 2.56 -9.31 1.65
C PHE A 109 2.30 -9.68 3.12
N GLU A 110 3.32 -10.15 3.86
CA GLU A 110 3.19 -10.41 5.31
C GLU A 110 2.90 -9.13 6.10
N GLY A 111 3.51 -8.01 5.72
CA GLY A 111 3.28 -6.71 6.35
C GLY A 111 2.04 -5.95 5.83
N ALA A 112 1.36 -6.46 4.80
CA ALA A 112 0.24 -5.78 4.17
C ALA A 112 -0.95 -5.53 5.11
N PRO A 113 -1.39 -6.47 5.98
CA PRO A 113 -2.51 -6.24 6.88
C PRO A 113 -2.31 -5.01 7.78
N GLY A 114 -1.14 -4.88 8.41
CA GLY A 114 -0.84 -3.72 9.26
C GLY A 114 -0.78 -2.40 8.49
N ARG A 115 -0.35 -2.43 7.21
CA ARG A 115 -0.37 -1.25 6.33
C ARG A 115 -1.78 -0.87 5.91
N ILE A 116 -2.66 -1.85 5.68
CA ILE A 116 -4.08 -1.62 5.39
C ILE A 116 -4.75 -0.94 6.59
N ASP A 117 -4.53 -1.45 7.81
CA ASP A 117 -5.10 -0.87 9.03
C ASP A 117 -4.64 0.57 9.24
N ALA A 118 -3.34 0.84 9.09
CA ALA A 118 -2.80 2.18 9.17
C ALA A 118 -3.44 3.11 8.11
N ARG A 119 -3.60 2.62 6.88
CA ARG A 119 -4.20 3.39 5.79
C ARG A 119 -5.69 3.69 6.04
N ILE A 120 -6.44 2.75 6.60
CA ILE A 120 -7.84 2.97 7.01
C ILE A 120 -7.91 4.09 8.05
N ILE A 121 -7.02 4.09 9.04
CA ILE A 121 -6.97 5.14 10.07
C ILE A 121 -6.66 6.50 9.45
N GLU A 122 -5.65 6.59 8.59
CA GLU A 122 -5.30 7.84 7.89
C GLU A 122 -6.47 8.42 7.09
N LEU A 123 -7.17 7.57 6.33
CA LEU A 123 -8.31 7.99 5.53
C LEU A 123 -9.47 8.47 6.41
N ARG A 124 -9.76 7.78 7.52
CA ARG A 124 -10.80 8.20 8.48
C ARG A 124 -10.46 9.52 9.17
N VAL A 125 -9.21 9.71 9.57
CA VAL A 125 -8.75 10.99 10.16
C VAL A 125 -8.90 12.11 9.13
N SER A 126 -8.47 11.87 7.89
CA SER A 126 -8.58 12.85 6.80
C SER A 126 -10.03 13.26 6.52
N LEU A 127 -10.96 12.29 6.47
CA LEU A 127 -12.40 12.54 6.31
C LEU A 127 -12.99 13.33 7.48
N THR A 128 -12.54 13.05 8.69
CA THR A 128 -13.00 13.77 9.88
C THR A 128 -12.52 15.22 9.86
N GLN A 129 -11.26 15.45 9.47
CA GLN A 129 -10.69 16.79 9.34
C GLN A 129 -11.37 17.61 8.25
N THR A 130 -11.66 17.03 7.07
CA THR A 130 -12.39 17.75 6.02
C THR A 130 -13.80 18.12 6.45
N ARG A 131 -14.50 17.21 7.15
CA ARG A 131 -15.83 17.49 7.71
C ARG A 131 -15.78 18.60 8.76
N GLN A 132 -14.81 18.58 9.67
CA GLN A 132 -14.63 19.65 10.66
C GLN A 132 -14.38 21.01 9.99
N ARG A 133 -13.58 21.06 8.93
CA ARG A 133 -13.35 22.29 8.16
C ARG A 133 -14.62 22.77 7.46
N SER A 134 -15.41 21.88 6.86
CA SER A 134 -16.70 22.24 6.25
C SER A 134 -17.65 22.84 7.29
N ASN A 135 -17.83 22.14 8.41
CA ASN A 135 -18.68 22.61 9.50
C ASN A 135 -18.21 23.97 10.04
N HIS A 136 -16.89 24.17 10.19
CA HIS A 136 -16.34 25.45 10.63
C HIS A 136 -16.65 26.58 9.64
N ASN A 137 -16.49 26.33 8.34
CA ASN A 137 -16.81 27.31 7.31
C ASN A 137 -18.31 27.65 7.28
N GLU A 138 -19.19 26.66 7.44
CA GLU A 138 -20.63 26.88 7.54
C GLU A 138 -20.99 27.77 8.74
N LEU A 139 -20.37 27.53 9.90
CA LEU A 139 -20.57 28.36 11.08
C LEU A 139 -20.10 29.80 10.87
N LEU A 140 -18.96 30.01 10.20
CA LEU A 140 -18.49 31.36 9.87
C LEU A 140 -19.49 32.11 9.00
N VAL A 141 -20.03 31.47 7.95
CA VAL A 141 -21.04 32.08 7.07
C VAL A 141 -22.31 32.45 7.85
N VAL A 142 -22.76 31.59 8.76
CA VAL A 142 -23.93 31.88 9.61
C VAL A 142 -23.66 33.05 10.55
N LEU A 143 -22.47 33.12 11.16
CA LEU A 143 -22.07 34.21 12.05
C LEU A 143 -21.97 35.55 11.29
N GLU A 144 -21.38 35.55 10.10
CA GLU A 144 -21.31 36.74 9.25
C GLU A 144 -22.70 37.27 8.89
N LYS A 145 -23.62 36.36 8.53
CA LYS A 145 -25.01 36.71 8.24
C LYS A 145 -25.70 37.31 9.48
N GLN A 146 -25.59 36.67 10.64
CA GLN A 146 -26.16 37.19 11.88
C GLN A 146 -25.61 38.57 12.24
N GLN A 147 -24.31 38.79 12.05
CA GLN A 147 -23.70 40.09 12.31
C GLN A 147 -24.22 41.17 11.35
N SER A 148 -24.41 40.84 10.07
CA SER A 148 -25.03 41.73 9.09
C SER A 148 -26.48 42.08 9.48
N ASP A 149 -27.27 41.08 9.85
CA ASP A 149 -28.68 41.25 10.24
C ASP A 149 -28.80 42.15 11.48
N ILE A 150 -27.97 41.93 12.50
CA ILE A 150 -27.91 42.76 13.71
C ILE A 150 -27.54 44.21 13.36
N ARG A 151 -26.57 44.42 12.47
CA ARG A 151 -26.19 45.77 12.02
C ARG A 151 -27.36 46.45 11.32
N SER A 152 -28.08 45.75 10.44
CA SER A 152 -29.27 46.27 9.77
C SER A 152 -30.33 46.70 10.78
N ILE A 153 -30.67 45.83 11.73
CA ILE A 153 -31.64 46.11 12.80
C ILE A 153 -31.23 47.35 13.59
N HIS A 154 -29.94 47.46 13.97
CA HIS A 154 -29.44 48.66 14.65
C HIS A 154 -29.57 49.93 13.81
N THR A 155 -29.27 49.87 12.51
CA THR A 155 -29.43 51.04 11.63
C THR A 155 -30.89 51.44 11.46
N ASP A 156 -31.81 50.48 11.36
CA ASP A 156 -33.24 50.75 11.22
C ASP A 156 -33.83 51.33 12.50
N LEU A 157 -33.44 50.80 13.67
CA LEU A 157 -33.80 51.36 14.98
C LEU A 157 -33.26 52.78 15.17
N ALA A 158 -32.00 53.03 14.81
CA ALA A 158 -31.42 54.38 14.89
C ALA A 158 -32.17 55.36 13.98
N ARG A 159 -32.55 54.92 12.78
CA ARG A 159 -33.34 55.72 11.82
C ARG A 159 -34.74 56.02 12.37
N SER A 160 -35.44 55.03 12.91
CA SER A 160 -36.78 55.23 13.46
C SER A 160 -36.76 56.18 14.67
N LEU A 161 -35.83 55.99 15.61
CA LEU A 161 -35.65 56.87 16.76
C LEU A 161 -35.35 58.32 16.35
N ARG A 162 -34.56 58.53 15.29
CA ARG A 162 -34.29 59.88 14.76
C ARG A 162 -35.55 60.55 14.19
N ILE A 163 -36.40 59.78 13.50
CA ILE A 163 -37.67 60.29 12.94
C ILE A 163 -38.63 60.67 14.08
N TYR A 164 -38.78 59.81 15.10
CA TYR A 164 -39.68 60.08 16.22
C TYR A 164 -39.14 61.18 17.17
N GLY A 165 -37.82 61.22 17.41
CA GLY A 165 -37.19 62.26 18.23
C GLY A 165 -37.22 63.65 17.59
N GLY A 166 -37.21 63.73 16.24
CA GLY A 166 -37.38 64.99 15.51
C GLY A 166 -38.82 65.49 15.37
N PHE A 167 -39.81 64.66 15.72
CA PHE A 167 -41.23 65.05 15.72
C PHE A 167 -41.70 65.65 17.06
N PHE A 168 -40.91 65.51 18.13
CA PHE A 168 -41.24 65.94 19.50
C PHE A 168 -40.27 66.98 20.10
N GLY A 169 -39.34 67.52 19.30
CA GLY A 169 -38.43 68.62 19.69
C GLY A 169 -38.66 69.84 18.81
#